data_AF-A0A2A2L2M5-F1
#
_entry.id   AF-A0A2A2L2M5-F1
#
_cell.length_a   1.000
_cell.length_b   1.000
_cell.length_c   1.000
_cell.angle_alpha   90.00
_cell.angle_beta   90.00
_cell.angle_gamma   90.00
#
_symmetry.space_group_name_H-M   'P 1'
#
loop_
_entity.id
_entity.type
_entity.pdbx_description
1 polymer ?
#
loop_
_entity_poly.entity_id
_entity_poly.type
_entity_poly.pdbx_seq_one_letter_code
_entity_poly.pdbx_strand_id
1 'polypeptide(L)'
;MGIKGLTQVISEHAPGSIKTIDFEDNSGRKVAVDASICVYQLLYSVRSPDGTQMQTQNGEITRHLIGIFYRTIRLISNGIKPVYVFDGKPPDMKMGELVKRSKRRAADYEKALSRAIERGEVDTFEKNIVQVTREHFDEVKRLLTLMGVPIVEAPSEAEAQCAELVKGGKVHASVTEDMDALAFGSNILLRNIFGGETRKLNVKEFNLKRVLDEMKLTMNQFIDFCILLGCDYCGSIRGIGPKKAFELIKQFQSIEVILENIDTEVFFTFI
;
A
#
# COMPACT_ATOMS: atom_id res chain seq x y z
N MET A 1 1.21 4.44 -0.38
CA MET A 1 2.23 3.87 0.55
C MET A 1 3.41 3.44 -0.31
N GLY A 2 4.53 3.01 0.27
CA GLY A 2 5.76 2.66 -0.47
C GLY A 2 6.53 3.88 -0.98
N ILE A 3 6.42 4.19 -2.26
CA ILE A 3 7.18 5.26 -2.93
C ILE A 3 6.60 6.66 -2.66
N LYS A 4 7.41 7.53 -2.05
CA LYS A 4 7.01 8.89 -1.70
C LYS A 4 6.77 9.74 -2.95
N GLY A 5 5.59 10.37 -3.04
CA GLY A 5 5.26 11.31 -4.13
C GLY A 5 5.04 10.70 -5.51
N LEU A 6 5.20 9.38 -5.69
CA LEU A 6 5.12 8.75 -7.01
C LEU A 6 3.77 8.98 -7.71
N THR A 7 2.65 8.89 -6.98
CA THR A 7 1.32 9.15 -7.56
C THR A 7 1.21 10.57 -8.15
N GLN A 8 1.80 11.57 -7.47
CA GLN A 8 1.79 12.95 -7.94
C GLN A 8 2.63 13.07 -9.21
N VAL A 9 3.85 12.50 -9.21
CA VAL A 9 4.73 12.58 -10.38
C VAL A 9 4.13 11.89 -11.60
N ILE A 10 3.53 10.70 -11.43
CA ILE A 10 2.83 10.01 -12.53
C ILE A 10 1.66 10.86 -13.03
N SER A 11 0.90 11.50 -12.13
CA SER A 11 -0.22 12.37 -12.55
C SER A 11 0.25 13.57 -13.37
N GLU A 12 1.44 14.10 -13.09
CA GLU A 12 2.03 15.25 -13.79
C GLU A 12 2.67 14.85 -15.13
N HIS A 13 3.39 13.71 -15.19
CA HIS A 13 4.25 13.35 -16.33
C HIS A 13 3.73 12.18 -17.18
N ALA A 14 2.76 11.42 -16.66
CA ALA A 14 2.10 10.32 -17.36
C ALA A 14 0.59 10.26 -17.06
N PRO A 15 -0.16 11.36 -17.25
CA PRO A 15 -1.59 11.40 -16.91
C PRO A 15 -2.42 10.36 -17.68
N GLY A 16 -2.02 9.96 -18.89
CA GLY A 16 -2.75 8.95 -19.69
C GLY A 16 -2.57 7.51 -19.21
N SER A 17 -1.66 7.30 -18.25
CA SER A 17 -1.44 6.03 -17.55
C SER A 17 -2.41 5.80 -16.39
N ILE A 18 -3.10 6.85 -15.93
CA ILE A 18 -4.06 6.79 -14.83
C ILE A 18 -5.48 6.89 -15.40
N LYS A 19 -6.33 5.94 -15.03
CA LYS A 19 -7.76 5.99 -15.34
C LYS A 19 -8.59 5.91 -14.07
N THR A 20 -9.67 6.67 -14.06
CA THR A 20 -10.78 6.40 -13.14
C THR A 20 -11.71 5.44 -13.85
N ILE A 21 -11.90 4.27 -13.29
CA ILE A 21 -12.81 3.24 -13.80
C ILE A 21 -13.89 2.97 -12.76
N ASP A 22 -15.03 2.48 -13.23
CA ASP A 22 -16.09 2.03 -12.36
C ASP A 22 -15.70 0.68 -11.75
N PHE A 23 -16.27 0.36 -10.58
CA PHE A 23 -15.96 -0.90 -9.90
C PHE A 23 -16.37 -2.10 -10.78
N GLU A 24 -17.50 -1.95 -11.48
CA GLU A 24 -18.13 -2.91 -12.37
C GLU A 24 -17.30 -3.22 -13.62
N ASP A 25 -16.40 -2.32 -14.05
CA ASP A 25 -15.50 -2.54 -15.20
C ASP A 25 -14.54 -3.72 -15.00
N ASN A 26 -14.37 -4.16 -13.74
CA ASN A 26 -13.54 -5.29 -13.37
C ASN A 26 -14.32 -6.62 -13.35
N SER A 27 -15.59 -6.65 -13.75
CA SER A 27 -16.39 -7.87 -13.75
C SER A 27 -15.75 -8.98 -14.60
N GLY A 28 -15.75 -10.21 -14.08
CA GLY A 28 -15.12 -11.37 -14.69
C GLY A 28 -13.59 -11.43 -14.54
N ARG A 29 -12.93 -10.35 -14.07
CA ARG A 29 -11.48 -10.32 -13.89
C ARG A 29 -11.06 -11.04 -12.61
N LYS A 30 -9.88 -11.66 -12.66
CA LYS A 30 -9.17 -12.17 -11.49
C LYS A 30 -8.26 -11.08 -10.94
N VAL A 31 -8.22 -10.85 -9.64
CA VAL A 31 -7.37 -9.80 -9.04
C VAL A 31 -6.61 -10.37 -7.84
N ALA A 32 -5.36 -9.93 -7.65
CA ALA A 32 -4.58 -10.25 -6.45
C ALA A 32 -4.71 -9.09 -5.46
N VAL A 33 -5.23 -9.39 -4.27
CA VAL A 33 -5.47 -8.40 -3.21
C VAL A 33 -4.37 -8.54 -2.16
N ASP A 34 -3.67 -7.45 -1.90
CA ASP A 34 -2.79 -7.31 -0.74
C ASP A 34 -3.64 -7.40 0.53
N ALA A 35 -3.55 -8.54 1.23
CA ALA A 35 -4.34 -8.81 2.42
C ALA A 35 -3.85 -7.97 3.60
N SER A 36 -2.54 -7.77 3.70
CA SER A 36 -1.92 -7.07 4.82
C SER A 36 -2.40 -5.64 4.91
N ILE A 37 -2.36 -4.91 3.80
CA ILE A 37 -2.83 -3.52 3.79
C ILE A 37 -4.33 -3.44 4.10
N CYS A 38 -5.13 -4.43 3.66
CA CYS A 38 -6.56 -4.49 3.96
C CYS A 38 -6.83 -4.69 5.46
N VAL A 39 -6.15 -5.64 6.09
CA VAL A 39 -6.29 -5.93 7.52
C VAL A 39 -5.86 -4.71 8.34
N TYR A 40 -4.71 -4.09 8.02
CA TYR A 40 -4.25 -2.88 8.69
C TYR A 40 -5.25 -1.72 8.55
N GLN A 41 -5.77 -1.48 7.35
CA GLN A 41 -6.77 -0.42 7.13
C GLN A 41 -8.03 -0.64 7.98
N LEU A 42 -8.52 -1.89 8.06
CA LEU A 42 -9.69 -2.21 8.84
C LEU A 42 -9.41 -2.02 10.34
N LEU A 43 -8.32 -2.59 10.87
CA LEU A 43 -8.01 -2.48 12.29
C LEU A 43 -7.73 -1.02 12.72
N TYR A 44 -7.05 -0.21 11.90
CA TYR A 44 -6.73 1.19 12.21
C TYR A 44 -7.81 2.21 11.82
N SER A 45 -8.81 1.85 11.03
CA SER A 45 -9.90 2.78 10.70
C SER A 45 -10.60 3.31 11.96
N VAL A 46 -10.84 4.62 12.04
CA VAL A 46 -11.54 5.23 13.18
C VAL A 46 -13.05 4.92 13.10
N ARG A 47 -13.67 4.65 14.25
CA ARG A 47 -15.07 4.17 14.36
C ARG A 47 -16.13 5.24 14.14
N SER A 48 -17.36 4.73 14.00
CA SER A 48 -18.63 5.43 14.17
C SER A 48 -18.57 6.49 15.29
N PRO A 49 -19.32 7.60 15.16
CA PRO A 49 -19.32 8.70 16.13
C PRO A 49 -19.55 8.24 17.59
N ASP A 50 -20.24 7.12 17.78
CA ASP A 50 -20.64 6.57 19.07
C ASP A 50 -19.54 5.74 19.77
N GLY A 51 -18.36 5.57 19.17
CA GLY A 51 -17.22 4.87 19.78
C GLY A 51 -17.36 3.34 19.92
N THR A 52 -18.47 2.75 19.45
CA THR A 52 -18.81 1.33 19.63
C THR A 52 -17.97 0.37 18.78
N GLN A 53 -16.85 -0.09 19.34
CA GLN A 53 -16.72 -1.47 19.79
C GLN A 53 -17.40 -2.63 19.04
N MET A 54 -17.19 -2.93 17.74
CA MET A 54 -17.52 -4.29 17.25
C MET A 54 -16.52 -5.30 17.83
N GLN A 55 -16.97 -6.01 18.86
CA GLN A 55 -16.21 -7.00 19.62
C GLN A 55 -17.06 -8.22 19.95
N THR A 56 -16.42 -9.34 20.30
CA THR A 56 -17.08 -10.51 20.89
C THR A 56 -17.51 -10.22 22.33
N GLN A 57 -18.28 -11.12 22.95
CA GLN A 57 -18.62 -11.04 24.38
C GLN A 57 -17.38 -11.07 25.28
N ASN A 58 -16.27 -11.61 24.79
CA ASN A 58 -14.98 -11.69 25.47
C ASN A 58 -14.11 -10.44 25.26
N GLY A 59 -14.60 -9.43 24.51
CA GLY A 59 -13.87 -8.20 24.21
C GLY A 59 -12.90 -8.30 23.02
N GLU A 60 -12.91 -9.41 22.28
CA GLU A 60 -12.03 -9.58 21.12
C GLU A 60 -12.54 -8.77 19.94
N ILE A 61 -11.66 -8.08 19.22
CA ILE A 61 -12.02 -7.21 18.10
C ILE A 61 -12.38 -8.05 16.88
N THR A 62 -13.48 -7.75 16.20
CA THR A 62 -13.97 -8.54 15.04
C THR A 62 -13.99 -7.79 13.72
N ARG A 63 -13.50 -6.54 13.70
CA ARG A 63 -13.68 -5.65 12.54
C ARG A 63 -12.92 -6.12 11.29
N HIS A 64 -11.72 -6.67 11.44
CA HIS A 64 -10.97 -7.26 10.32
C HIS A 64 -11.76 -8.37 9.65
N LEU A 65 -12.44 -9.22 10.42
CA LEU A 65 -13.30 -10.29 9.88
C LEU A 65 -14.51 -9.72 9.14
N ILE A 66 -15.26 -8.83 9.78
CA ILE A 66 -16.46 -8.21 9.19
C ILE A 66 -16.09 -7.44 7.92
N GLY A 67 -15.01 -6.65 7.98
CA GLY A 67 -14.55 -5.84 6.87
C GLY A 67 -14.06 -6.70 5.70
N ILE A 68 -13.26 -7.74 5.95
CA ILE A 68 -12.83 -8.66 4.88
C ILE A 68 -14.03 -9.41 4.31
N PHE A 69 -14.95 -9.90 5.15
CA PHE A 69 -16.15 -10.61 4.71
C PHE A 69 -16.97 -9.78 3.72
N TYR A 70 -17.37 -8.56 4.09
CA TYR A 70 -18.18 -7.70 3.22
C TYR A 70 -17.41 -7.20 1.99
N ARG A 71 -16.11 -6.85 2.13
CA ARG A 71 -15.27 -6.49 0.99
C ARG A 71 -15.16 -7.62 -0.02
N THR A 72 -15.01 -8.85 0.46
CA THR A 72 -14.89 -10.06 -0.37
C THR A 72 -16.21 -10.37 -1.05
N ILE A 73 -17.34 -10.32 -0.33
CA ILE A 73 -18.68 -10.46 -0.92
C ILE A 73 -18.89 -9.43 -2.03
N ARG A 74 -18.54 -8.17 -1.79
CA ARG A 74 -18.69 -7.10 -2.77
C ARG A 74 -17.90 -7.36 -4.06
N LEU A 75 -16.67 -7.87 -3.95
CA LEU A 75 -15.89 -8.26 -5.12
C LEU A 75 -16.59 -9.38 -5.89
N ILE A 76 -16.96 -10.46 -5.19
CA ILE A 76 -17.55 -11.65 -5.79
C ILE A 76 -18.93 -11.34 -6.41
N SER A 77 -19.77 -10.55 -5.74
CA SER A 77 -21.10 -10.18 -6.21
C SER A 77 -21.08 -9.32 -7.49
N ASN A 78 -19.96 -8.63 -7.74
CA ASN A 78 -19.72 -7.88 -8.98
C ASN A 78 -18.95 -8.69 -10.02
N GLY A 79 -18.78 -10.00 -9.80
CA GLY A 79 -18.11 -10.92 -10.72
C GLY A 79 -16.59 -10.85 -10.69
N ILE A 80 -15.99 -10.10 -9.75
CA ILE A 80 -14.53 -10.06 -9.55
C ILE A 80 -14.12 -11.31 -8.76
N LYS A 81 -13.03 -11.96 -9.19
CA LYS A 81 -12.52 -13.20 -8.60
C LYS A 81 -11.23 -12.91 -7.82
N PRO A 82 -11.30 -12.63 -6.51
CA PRO A 82 -10.11 -12.29 -5.73
C PRO A 82 -9.26 -13.52 -5.39
N VAL A 83 -7.95 -13.30 -5.30
CA VAL A 83 -7.02 -14.10 -4.51
C VAL A 83 -6.35 -13.17 -3.52
N TYR A 84 -6.35 -13.53 -2.23
CA TYR A 84 -5.72 -12.72 -1.19
C TYR A 84 -4.27 -13.16 -0.97
N VAL A 85 -3.36 -12.20 -0.94
CA VAL A 85 -1.92 -12.43 -0.77
C VAL A 85 -1.49 -11.88 0.59
N PHE A 86 -0.89 -12.73 1.41
CA PHE A 86 -0.40 -12.39 2.75
C PHE A 86 1.12 -12.22 2.75
N ASP A 87 1.63 -11.29 3.55
CA ASP A 87 3.07 -11.14 3.75
C ASP A 87 3.68 -12.39 4.40
N GLY A 88 4.91 -12.67 3.99
CA GLY A 88 5.85 -13.57 4.63
C GLY A 88 6.87 -12.80 5.48
N LYS A 89 8.13 -13.23 5.45
CA LYS A 89 9.19 -12.59 6.23
C LYS A 89 9.64 -11.30 5.51
N PRO A 90 9.62 -10.13 6.17
CA PRO A 90 10.08 -8.90 5.53
C PRO A 90 11.57 -8.97 5.17
N PRO A 91 12.01 -8.27 4.11
CA PRO A 91 13.41 -8.25 3.73
C PRO A 91 14.26 -7.45 4.72
N ASP A 92 15.51 -7.84 4.91
CA ASP A 92 16.41 -7.22 5.90
C ASP A 92 16.59 -5.70 5.65
N MET A 93 16.60 -5.28 4.38
CA MET A 93 16.69 -3.88 3.97
C MET A 93 15.52 -3.01 4.48
N LYS A 94 14.32 -3.59 4.64
CA LYS A 94 13.11 -2.87 5.12
C LYS A 94 13.07 -2.71 6.64
N MET A 95 13.96 -3.38 7.39
CA MET A 95 13.98 -3.34 8.85
C MET A 95 14.14 -1.91 9.40
N GLY A 96 14.96 -1.08 8.75
CA GLY A 96 15.15 0.32 9.15
C GLY A 96 13.84 1.13 9.07
N GLU A 97 13.05 0.94 8.02
CA GLU A 97 11.75 1.59 7.86
C GLU A 97 10.70 1.03 8.82
N LEU A 98 10.71 -0.28 9.09
CA LEU A 98 9.82 -0.89 10.09
C LEU A 98 10.06 -0.31 11.50
N VAL A 99 11.32 -0.11 11.89
CA VAL A 99 11.66 0.55 13.15
C VAL A 99 11.19 2.01 13.17
N LYS A 100 11.37 2.77 12.08
CA LYS A 100 10.87 4.15 11.97
C LYS A 100 9.34 4.21 12.08
N ARG A 101 8.63 3.30 11.41
CA ARG A 101 7.17 3.18 11.48
C ARG A 101 6.71 2.84 12.90
N SER A 102 7.40 1.94 13.59
CA SER A 102 7.11 1.61 14.99
C SER A 102 7.29 2.82 15.91
N LYS A 103 8.40 3.56 15.79
CA LYS A 103 8.66 4.78 16.57
C LYS A 103 7.61 5.86 16.30
N ARG A 104 7.26 6.07 15.03
CA ARG A 104 6.22 7.04 14.64
C ARG A 104 4.87 6.67 15.23
N ARG A 105 4.49 5.39 15.19
CA ARG A 105 3.26 4.90 15.81
C ARG A 105 3.25 5.13 17.33
N ALA A 106 4.37 4.91 18.02
CA ALA A 106 4.49 5.20 19.45
C ALA A 106 4.35 6.71 19.76
N ALA A 107 4.98 7.58 18.95
CA ALA A 107 4.84 9.03 19.12
C ALA A 107 3.43 9.54 18.80
N ASP A 108 2.80 9.00 17.75
CA ASP A 108 1.41 9.34 17.39
C ASP A 108 0.44 8.84 18.48
N TYR A 109 0.74 7.68 19.07
CA TYR A 109 0.02 7.14 20.23
C TYR A 109 0.10 8.06 21.44
N GLU A 110 1.30 8.47 21.85
CA GLU A 110 1.51 9.39 22.99
C GLU A 110 0.75 10.70 22.78
N LYS A 111 0.83 11.30 21.58
CA LYS A 111 0.09 12.53 21.25
C LYS A 111 -1.42 12.33 21.32
N ALA A 112 -1.93 11.19 20.85
CA ALA A 112 -3.35 10.91 20.89
C ALA A 112 -3.83 10.65 22.32
N LEU A 113 -3.00 10.01 23.16
CA LEU A 113 -3.25 9.81 24.58
C LEU A 113 -3.29 11.15 25.33
N SER A 114 -2.32 12.05 25.11
CA SER A 114 -2.34 13.40 25.72
C SER A 114 -3.64 14.15 25.39
N ARG A 115 -4.08 14.11 24.13
CA ARG A 115 -5.35 14.72 23.72
C ARG A 115 -6.58 14.05 24.36
N ALA A 116 -6.54 12.75 24.56
CA ALA A 116 -7.60 12.03 25.26
C ALA A 116 -7.64 12.39 26.75
N ILE A 117 -6.48 12.56 27.39
CA ILE A 117 -6.37 13.03 28.78
C ILE A 117 -6.96 14.45 28.91
N GLU A 118 -6.59 15.37 28.01
CA GLU A 118 -7.13 16.74 27.98
C GLU A 118 -8.66 16.79 27.83
N ARG A 119 -9.23 15.80 27.12
CA ARG A 119 -10.68 15.68 26.91
C ARG A 119 -11.40 14.84 27.96
N GLY A 120 -10.68 14.19 28.88
CA GLY A 120 -11.24 13.23 29.82
C GLY A 120 -11.77 11.94 29.16
N GLU A 121 -11.30 11.59 27.96
CA GLU A 121 -11.77 10.46 27.13
C GLU A 121 -10.79 9.27 27.15
N VAL A 122 -10.00 9.11 28.21
CA VAL A 122 -8.92 8.10 28.28
C VAL A 122 -9.45 6.67 28.13
N ASP A 123 -10.52 6.32 28.84
CA ASP A 123 -11.13 4.97 28.76
C ASP A 123 -11.60 4.63 27.35
N THR A 124 -12.15 5.61 26.64
CA THR A 124 -12.58 5.46 25.24
C THR A 124 -11.37 5.31 24.34
N PHE A 125 -10.31 6.07 24.58
CA PHE A 125 -9.06 5.99 23.83
C PHE A 125 -8.37 4.63 24.00
N GLU A 126 -8.23 4.14 25.24
CA GLU A 126 -7.58 2.86 25.53
C GLU A 126 -8.31 1.67 24.90
N LYS A 127 -9.64 1.66 25.01
CA LYS A 127 -10.46 0.64 24.34
C LYS A 127 -10.26 0.66 22.83
N ASN A 128 -9.91 1.81 22.24
CA ASN A 128 -9.77 2.05 20.80
C ASN A 128 -8.42 1.67 20.19
N ILE A 129 -7.45 1.26 20.99
CA ILE A 129 -6.16 0.83 20.48
C ILE A 129 -6.24 -0.63 20.11
N VAL A 130 -5.87 -0.93 18.86
CA VAL A 130 -5.71 -2.31 18.40
C VAL A 130 -4.26 -2.54 18.08
N GLN A 131 -3.60 -3.38 18.88
CA GLN A 131 -2.34 -3.96 18.49
C GLN A 131 -2.61 -5.05 17.46
N VAL A 132 -2.06 -4.89 16.25
CA VAL A 132 -2.22 -5.90 15.22
C VAL A 132 -1.34 -7.10 15.54
N THR A 133 -1.96 -8.25 15.81
CA THR A 133 -1.28 -9.52 16.10
C THR A 133 -1.33 -10.47 14.90
N ARG A 134 -0.54 -11.54 14.96
CA ARG A 134 -0.57 -12.64 13.98
C ARG A 134 -1.93 -13.35 13.95
N GLU A 135 -2.60 -13.45 15.09
CA GLU A 135 -3.91 -14.09 15.22
C GLU A 135 -4.95 -13.47 14.29
N HIS A 136 -4.98 -12.13 14.17
CA HIS A 136 -5.89 -11.46 13.23
C HIS A 136 -5.69 -11.94 11.77
N PHE A 137 -4.45 -12.21 11.36
CA PHE A 137 -4.17 -12.72 10.01
C PHE A 137 -4.60 -14.18 9.87
N ASP A 138 -4.37 -15.00 10.89
CA ASP A 138 -4.77 -16.42 10.88
C ASP A 138 -6.30 -16.57 10.87
N GLU A 139 -7.02 -15.73 11.60
CA GLU A 139 -8.48 -15.66 11.56
C GLU A 139 -9.00 -15.23 10.18
N VAL A 140 -8.37 -14.24 9.54
CA VAL A 140 -8.73 -13.79 8.18
C VAL A 140 -8.45 -14.88 7.14
N LYS A 141 -7.31 -15.58 7.23
CA LYS A 141 -7.01 -16.74 6.37
C LYS A 141 -8.07 -17.84 6.53
N ARG A 142 -8.46 -18.14 7.77
CA ARG A 142 -9.52 -19.10 8.07
C ARG A 142 -10.86 -18.66 7.48
N LEU A 143 -11.25 -17.40 7.66
CA LEU A 143 -12.46 -16.84 7.08
C LEU A 143 -12.48 -16.98 5.55
N LEU A 144 -11.43 -16.53 4.86
CA LEU A 144 -11.34 -16.61 3.41
C LEU A 144 -11.40 -18.06 2.90
N THR A 145 -10.74 -18.97 3.61
CA THR A 145 -10.80 -20.41 3.30
C THR A 145 -12.22 -20.94 3.42
N LEU A 146 -12.95 -20.59 4.49
CA LEU A 146 -14.35 -20.97 4.69
C LEU A 146 -15.29 -20.35 3.64
N MET A 147 -14.97 -19.18 3.13
CA MET A 147 -15.68 -18.53 2.02
C MET A 147 -15.35 -19.15 0.65
N GLY A 148 -14.40 -20.09 0.57
CA GLY A 148 -13.95 -20.69 -0.69
C GLY A 148 -13.07 -19.77 -1.54
N VAL A 149 -12.45 -18.75 -0.93
CA VAL A 149 -11.60 -17.77 -1.61
C VAL A 149 -10.13 -18.19 -1.51
N PRO A 150 -9.39 -18.25 -2.63
CA PRO A 150 -8.00 -18.67 -2.60
C PRO A 150 -7.12 -17.66 -1.87
N ILE A 151 -6.14 -18.18 -1.14
CA ILE A 151 -5.10 -17.40 -0.47
C ILE A 151 -3.72 -17.83 -0.96
N VAL A 152 -2.77 -16.89 -0.94
CA VAL A 152 -1.36 -17.10 -1.24
C VAL A 152 -0.55 -16.51 -0.11
N GLU A 153 0.46 -17.24 0.37
CA GLU A 153 1.48 -16.70 1.27
C GLU A 153 2.69 -16.30 0.44
N ALA A 154 3.05 -15.01 0.50
CA ALA A 154 4.23 -14.51 -0.17
C ALA A 154 5.50 -14.99 0.57
N PRO A 155 6.61 -15.24 -0.14
CA PRO A 155 7.89 -15.51 0.52
C PRO A 155 8.39 -14.31 1.34
N SER A 156 8.04 -13.10 0.90
CA SER A 156 8.40 -11.84 1.53
C SER A 156 7.19 -10.89 1.49
N GLU A 157 7.09 -10.01 0.51
CA GLU A 157 6.05 -8.97 0.49
C GLU A 157 4.87 -9.32 -0.41
N ALA A 158 3.66 -9.02 0.08
CA ALA A 158 2.42 -9.31 -0.60
C ALA A 158 2.28 -8.51 -1.90
N GLU A 159 2.66 -7.23 -1.92
CA GLU A 159 2.62 -6.37 -3.10
C GLU A 159 3.55 -6.87 -4.22
N ALA A 160 4.73 -7.39 -3.86
CA ALA A 160 5.67 -7.99 -4.81
C ALA A 160 5.11 -9.30 -5.39
N GLN A 161 4.52 -10.15 -4.54
CA GLN A 161 3.90 -11.38 -4.98
C GLN A 161 2.63 -11.13 -5.82
N CYS A 162 1.85 -10.09 -5.52
CA CYS A 162 0.74 -9.63 -6.36
C CYS A 162 1.25 -9.21 -7.76
N ALA A 163 2.30 -8.39 -7.80
CA ALA A 163 2.92 -7.95 -9.05
C ALA A 163 3.42 -9.15 -9.89
N GLU A 164 4.00 -10.17 -9.26
CA GLU A 164 4.41 -11.39 -9.94
C GLU A 164 3.24 -12.18 -10.54
N LEU A 165 2.13 -12.30 -9.82
CA LEU A 165 0.91 -12.95 -10.34
C LEU A 165 0.34 -12.21 -11.56
N VAL A 166 0.43 -10.88 -11.58
CA VAL A 166 0.03 -10.04 -12.71
C VAL A 166 0.97 -10.23 -13.89
N LYS A 167 2.29 -10.17 -13.68
CA LYS A 167 3.30 -10.39 -14.73
C LYS A 167 3.18 -11.77 -15.35
N GLY A 168 2.97 -12.80 -14.53
CA GLY A 168 2.76 -14.18 -14.96
C GLY A 168 1.40 -14.46 -15.60
N GLY A 169 0.54 -13.46 -15.76
CA GLY A 169 -0.79 -13.58 -16.40
C GLY A 169 -1.79 -14.44 -15.61
N LYS A 170 -1.54 -14.69 -14.32
CA LYS A 170 -2.44 -15.48 -13.46
C LYS A 170 -3.64 -14.67 -12.99
N VAL A 171 -3.42 -13.37 -12.78
CA VAL A 171 -4.44 -12.37 -12.45
C VAL A 171 -4.32 -11.16 -13.37
N HIS A 172 -5.38 -10.37 -13.46
CA HIS A 172 -5.45 -9.18 -14.29
C HIS A 172 -4.72 -7.98 -13.67
N ALA A 173 -4.86 -7.78 -12.36
CA ALA A 173 -4.35 -6.62 -11.66
C ALA A 173 -4.01 -6.92 -10.20
N SER A 174 -3.10 -6.12 -9.65
CA SER A 174 -2.82 -6.04 -8.22
C SER A 174 -3.76 -5.01 -7.58
N VAL A 175 -4.27 -5.31 -6.40
CA VAL A 175 -5.14 -4.44 -5.60
C VAL A 175 -4.40 -4.11 -4.32
N THR A 176 -3.84 -2.91 -4.25
CA THR A 176 -3.12 -2.39 -3.07
C THR A 176 -3.05 -0.87 -3.12
N GLU A 177 -2.96 -0.21 -1.97
CA GLU A 177 -2.63 1.23 -1.90
C GLU A 177 -1.12 1.51 -1.91
N ASP A 178 -0.32 0.45 -1.97
CA ASP A 178 1.12 0.55 -2.07
C ASP A 178 1.55 0.74 -3.53
N MET A 179 2.31 1.82 -3.78
CA MET A 179 2.80 2.13 -5.12
C MET A 179 4.04 1.33 -5.48
N ASP A 180 4.69 0.67 -4.51
CA ASP A 180 5.83 -0.22 -4.73
C ASP A 180 5.47 -1.37 -5.70
N ALA A 181 4.18 -1.75 -5.77
CA ALA A 181 3.68 -2.73 -6.74
C ALA A 181 4.04 -2.38 -8.20
N LEU A 182 4.09 -1.10 -8.57
CA LEU A 182 4.53 -0.68 -9.91
C LEU A 182 6.04 -0.93 -10.09
N ALA A 183 6.86 -0.65 -9.08
CA ALA A 183 8.31 -0.89 -9.12
C ALA A 183 8.64 -2.40 -9.15
N PHE A 184 7.79 -3.25 -8.54
CA PHE A 184 7.87 -4.71 -8.70
C PHE A 184 7.39 -5.22 -10.07
N GLY A 185 6.87 -4.34 -10.92
CA GLY A 185 6.50 -4.63 -12.30
C GLY A 185 5.03 -5.03 -12.49
N SER A 186 4.12 -4.67 -11.58
CA SER A 186 2.69 -4.94 -11.76
C SER A 186 2.16 -4.17 -12.97
N ASN A 187 1.78 -4.87 -14.04
CA ASN A 187 1.29 -4.24 -15.27
C ASN A 187 0.05 -3.36 -15.06
N ILE A 188 -0.86 -3.81 -14.19
CA ILE A 188 -2.06 -3.08 -13.78
C ILE A 188 -2.09 -3.03 -12.25
N LEU A 189 -2.24 -1.83 -11.69
CA LEU A 189 -2.44 -1.60 -10.27
C LEU A 189 -3.78 -0.88 -10.07
N LEU A 190 -4.66 -1.46 -9.25
CA LEU A 190 -5.93 -0.89 -8.86
C LEU A 190 -5.84 -0.34 -7.44
N ARG A 191 -6.18 0.94 -7.30
CA ARG A 191 -6.27 1.65 -6.02
C ARG A 191 -7.69 2.10 -5.76
N ASN A 192 -8.01 2.27 -4.48
CA ASN A 192 -9.31 2.71 -3.97
C ASN A 192 -10.46 1.73 -4.28
N ILE A 193 -10.17 0.44 -4.49
CA ILE A 193 -11.20 -0.57 -4.78
C ILE A 193 -12.16 -0.76 -3.60
N PHE A 194 -11.66 -0.62 -2.37
CA PHE A 194 -12.44 -0.75 -1.13
C PHE A 194 -12.86 0.61 -0.55
N GLY A 195 -12.95 1.64 -1.38
CA GLY A 195 -13.46 2.96 -0.97
C GLY A 195 -14.86 2.87 -0.34
N GLY A 196 -15.23 3.92 0.42
CA GLY A 196 -16.51 3.96 1.14
C GLY A 196 -17.73 3.95 0.21
N GLU A 197 -18.81 3.29 0.65
CA GLU A 197 -20.07 3.09 -0.08
C GLU A 197 -20.80 4.39 -0.48
N THR A 198 -20.53 5.52 0.18
CA THR A 198 -21.22 6.80 -0.02
C THR A 198 -20.59 7.70 -1.08
N ARG A 199 -19.45 7.34 -1.66
CA ARG A 199 -18.83 8.06 -2.79
C ARG A 199 -18.83 7.12 -3.99
N LYS A 200 -19.21 7.61 -5.17
CA LYS A 200 -18.98 6.91 -6.44
C LYS A 200 -17.56 6.33 -6.40
N LEU A 201 -17.44 5.01 -6.44
CA LEU A 201 -16.16 4.34 -6.31
C LEU A 201 -15.33 4.61 -7.55
N ASN A 202 -14.56 5.67 -7.49
CA ASN A 202 -13.58 5.99 -8.50
C ASN A 202 -12.36 5.10 -8.23
N VAL A 203 -12.39 3.87 -8.77
CA VAL A 203 -11.24 2.98 -8.74
C VAL A 203 -10.18 3.60 -9.65
N LYS A 204 -8.96 3.77 -9.12
CA LYS A 204 -7.85 4.30 -9.91
C LYS A 204 -7.04 3.15 -10.46
N GLU A 205 -7.09 2.99 -11.78
CA GLU A 205 -6.23 2.07 -12.51
C GLU A 205 -4.95 2.80 -12.93
N PHE A 206 -3.81 2.20 -12.61
CA PHE A 206 -2.50 2.59 -13.11
C PHE A 206 -1.99 1.51 -14.06
N ASN A 207 -1.63 1.91 -15.27
CA ASN A 207 -1.05 1.02 -16.28
C ASN A 207 0.46 1.24 -16.40
N LEU A 208 1.27 0.31 -15.90
CA LEU A 208 2.73 0.44 -15.86
C LEU A 208 3.34 0.66 -17.25
N LYS A 209 2.85 -0.03 -18.27
CA LYS A 209 3.37 0.14 -19.64
C LYS A 209 3.19 1.59 -20.10
N ARG A 210 2.02 2.18 -19.87
CA ARG A 210 1.76 3.60 -20.18
C ARG A 210 2.58 4.55 -19.31
N VAL A 211 2.79 4.22 -18.03
CA VAL A 211 3.69 4.99 -17.15
C VAL A 211 5.07 5.06 -17.79
N LEU A 212 5.66 3.92 -18.15
CA LEU A 212 6.99 3.85 -18.77
C LEU A 212 7.03 4.57 -20.14
N ASP A 213 6.00 4.37 -20.96
CA ASP A 213 5.90 4.95 -22.31
C ASP A 213 5.75 6.48 -22.30
N GLU A 214 4.93 7.04 -21.40
CA GLU A 214 4.71 8.49 -21.29
C GLU A 214 5.87 9.15 -20.56
N MET A 215 6.36 8.55 -19.47
CA MET A 215 7.55 9.04 -18.77
C MET A 215 8.83 8.82 -19.59
N LYS A 216 8.82 8.09 -20.71
CA LYS A 216 10.00 7.65 -21.50
C LYS A 216 11.12 7.14 -20.59
N LEU A 217 10.80 6.15 -19.77
CA LEU A 217 11.74 5.44 -18.90
C LEU A 217 11.67 3.95 -19.22
N THR A 218 12.82 3.28 -19.16
CA THR A 218 12.86 1.82 -19.07
C THR A 218 12.44 1.37 -17.67
N MET A 219 12.16 0.07 -17.50
CA MET A 219 11.82 -0.46 -16.17
C MET A 219 12.95 -0.25 -15.15
N ASN A 220 14.22 -0.42 -15.56
CA ASN A 220 15.37 -0.21 -14.67
C ASN A 220 15.49 1.27 -14.25
N GLN A 221 15.36 2.19 -15.22
CA GLN A 221 15.32 3.63 -14.93
C GLN A 221 14.15 4.01 -14.03
N PHE A 222 13.00 3.35 -14.18
CA PHE A 222 11.85 3.58 -13.32
C PHE A 222 12.12 3.09 -11.89
N ILE A 223 12.76 1.94 -11.70
CA ILE A 223 13.17 1.47 -10.37
C ILE A 223 14.14 2.45 -9.72
N ASP A 224 15.15 2.90 -10.45
CA ASP A 224 16.11 3.92 -9.98
C ASP A 224 15.41 5.22 -9.60
N PHE A 225 14.48 5.67 -10.44
CA PHE A 225 13.64 6.82 -10.15
C PHE A 225 12.83 6.64 -8.86
N CYS A 226 12.24 5.46 -8.65
CA CYS A 226 11.49 5.13 -7.43
C CYS A 226 12.38 5.14 -6.18
N ILE A 227 13.62 4.67 -6.29
CA ILE A 227 14.62 4.74 -5.22
C ILE A 227 14.97 6.21 -4.90
N LEU A 228 15.19 7.05 -5.92
CA LEU A 228 15.50 8.48 -5.75
C LEU A 228 14.36 9.25 -5.08
N LEU A 229 13.10 8.91 -5.40
CA LEU A 229 11.93 9.49 -4.72
C LEU A 229 11.87 9.12 -3.23
N GLY A 230 12.41 7.97 -2.87
CA GLY A 230 12.38 7.40 -1.53
C GLY A 230 11.37 6.26 -1.43
N CYS A 231 11.91 5.05 -1.29
CA CYS A 231 11.19 3.81 -1.03
C CYS A 231 11.42 3.34 0.42
N ASP A 232 10.83 2.20 0.79
CA ASP A 232 10.93 1.62 2.12
C ASP A 232 12.24 0.82 2.37
N TYR A 233 13.04 0.58 1.33
CA TYR A 233 14.17 -0.38 1.37
C TYR A 233 15.53 0.28 1.63
N CYS A 234 15.68 1.57 1.34
CA CYS A 234 16.95 2.27 1.50
C CYS A 234 16.75 3.76 1.83
N GLY A 235 17.86 4.46 2.12
CA GLY A 235 17.83 5.90 2.27
C GLY A 235 17.55 6.63 0.95
N SER A 236 16.98 7.82 1.03
CA SER A 236 16.86 8.76 -0.09
C SER A 236 17.97 9.81 -0.01
N ILE A 237 18.36 10.39 -1.15
CA ILE A 237 19.34 11.47 -1.20
C ILE A 237 18.70 12.76 -0.69
N ARG A 238 19.29 13.37 0.36
CA ARG A 238 18.80 14.62 0.93
C ARG A 238 18.83 15.73 -0.12
N GLY A 239 17.81 16.58 -0.16
CA GLY A 239 17.75 17.71 -1.10
C GLY A 239 17.32 17.35 -2.52
N ILE A 240 17.14 16.07 -2.85
CA ILE A 240 16.53 15.63 -4.12
C ILE A 240 15.05 15.36 -3.89
N GLY A 241 14.20 16.28 -4.34
CA GLY A 241 12.74 16.12 -4.34
C GLY A 241 12.20 15.54 -5.65
N PRO A 242 10.88 15.32 -5.76
CA PRO A 242 10.28 14.61 -6.90
C PRO A 242 10.60 15.20 -8.27
N LYS A 243 10.55 16.53 -8.42
CA LYS A 243 10.88 17.23 -9.68
C LYS A 243 12.33 17.00 -10.08
N LYS A 244 13.25 17.24 -9.15
CA LYS A 244 14.69 17.08 -9.38
C LYS A 244 15.07 15.63 -9.63
N ALA A 245 14.46 14.67 -8.92
CA ALA A 245 14.67 13.24 -9.17
C ALA A 245 14.28 12.87 -10.61
N PHE A 246 13.17 13.40 -11.12
CA PHE A 246 12.73 13.15 -12.49
C PHE A 246 13.66 13.78 -13.54
N GLU A 247 14.12 15.02 -13.31
CA GLU A 247 15.11 15.67 -14.19
C GLU A 247 16.44 14.89 -14.23
N LEU A 248 16.94 14.47 -13.06
CA LEU A 248 18.20 13.75 -12.94
C LEU A 248 18.14 12.37 -13.62
N ILE A 249 17.09 11.58 -13.39
CA ILE A 249 16.99 10.26 -14.04
C ILE A 249 16.82 10.39 -15.56
N LYS A 250 16.19 11.45 -16.04
CA LYS A 250 16.07 11.76 -17.47
C LYS A 250 17.41 12.09 -18.11
N GLN A 251 18.23 12.85 -17.40
CA GLN A 251 19.53 13.30 -17.89
C GLN A 251 20.59 12.20 -17.81
N PHE A 252 20.67 11.51 -16.67
CA PHE A 252 21.79 10.62 -16.33
C PHE A 252 21.44 9.14 -16.38
N GLN A 253 20.16 8.79 -16.54
CA GLN A 253 19.66 7.42 -16.82
C GLN A 253 19.91 6.35 -15.74
N SER A 254 20.74 6.58 -14.74
CA SER A 254 21.04 5.65 -13.65
C SER A 254 21.45 6.40 -12.40
N ILE A 255 21.27 5.79 -11.21
CA ILE A 255 21.68 6.39 -9.94
C ILE A 255 23.20 6.58 -9.88
N GLU A 256 23.97 5.62 -10.38
CA GLU A 256 25.44 5.63 -10.36
C GLU A 256 25.98 6.88 -11.08
N VAL A 257 25.48 7.15 -12.29
CA VAL A 257 25.90 8.32 -13.07
C VAL A 257 25.40 9.62 -12.43
N ILE A 258 24.23 9.62 -11.78
CA ILE A 258 23.77 10.79 -11.02
C ILE A 258 24.76 11.11 -9.89
N LEU A 259 25.20 10.11 -9.14
CA LEU A 259 26.12 10.30 -8.01
C LEU A 259 27.48 10.87 -8.46
N GLU A 260 27.94 10.53 -9.66
CA GLU A 260 29.17 11.09 -10.24
C GLU A 260 29.04 12.55 -10.68
N ASN A 261 27.81 13.03 -10.92
CA ASN A 261 27.55 14.34 -11.53
C ASN A 261 26.81 15.33 -10.61
N ILE A 262 26.49 14.94 -9.38
CA ILE A 262 25.93 15.85 -8.37
C ILE A 262 27.03 16.35 -7.45
N ASP A 263 26.88 17.60 -7.00
CA ASP A 263 27.77 18.17 -5.98
C ASP A 263 27.57 17.46 -4.64
N THR A 264 28.51 16.58 -4.30
CA THR A 264 28.45 15.80 -3.08
C THR A 264 28.54 16.67 -1.82
N GLU A 265 29.18 17.85 -1.88
CA GLU A 265 29.31 18.74 -0.72
C GLU A 265 27.97 19.40 -0.36
N VAL A 266 27.09 19.61 -1.34
CA VAL A 266 25.75 20.21 -1.14
C VAL A 266 24.71 19.17 -0.70
N PHE A 267 24.82 17.92 -1.14
CA PHE A 267 23.81 16.87 -0.87
C PHE A 267 24.19 15.87 0.22
N PHE A 268 25.48 15.72 0.55
CA PHE A 268 25.97 14.81 1.60
C PHE A 268 26.50 15.53 2.86
N THR A 269 26.31 16.84 3.00
CA THR A 269 26.75 17.55 4.21
C THR A 269 25.94 17.11 5.45
N PHE A 270 26.70 16.61 6.44
CA PHE A 270 26.35 16.13 7.78
C PHE A 270 25.76 14.72 7.85
N ILE A 271 26.67 13.73 7.85
CA ILE A 271 26.60 12.53 8.70
C ILE A 271 26.88 12.94 10.15
#